data_AF-A0A6N9NMI7-F1
#
_entry.id   AF-A0A6N9NMI7-F1
#
_cell.length_a   1.000
_cell.length_b   1.000
_cell.length_c   1.000
_cell.angle_alpha   90.00
_cell.angle_beta   90.00
_cell.angle_gamma   90.00
#
_symmetry.space_group_name_H-M   'P 1'
#
loop_
_entity.id
_entity.type
_entity.pdbx_description
1 polymer ?
#
loop_
_entity_poly.entity_id
_entity_poly.type
_entity_poly.pdbx_seq_one_letter_code
_entity_poly.pdbx_strand_id
1 'polypeptide(L)'
;MGKLFSIAFIFISAINSVSSQQLDTIKIMSYNLLNYRNSTTYCTNTNNNTADKEGYLATIVDHVKPDLLVCNEIGANFANGYYLMQNSLNVNGVNHWAQANYFVTQGSSLSNMLYFNTTKLGLISQDQIERDTNNVPIVRLIDVYRLYYKQPNMTAQTDTVYLTVLAAHLKASNTSADQLERAKTTAAIMKYLDENSIQGNVFICGDFNVYTASEPAFQNLINYSSNPSVRFFDPINTIGSWSNNSNFSYAHTQSVRSSSNGCAAGGGMDDRFDFTLVSDEVLNNVNRMRYIPNSYTALGQDGNRFNGNINSPTNPLVPSTVANALYNMSDHLPVTSSYEIDYSIPTNVVSSTLGENIRVVNPLKDFLGIIKEGKNFESSLIQLFDMNGRVLMESINNQTSFIRIDVSNLKRGAYILKIYEGKELVKIQKLIKI
;
A
#
# COMPACT_ATOMS: atom_id res chain seq x y z
N MET A 1 -70.88 -18.22 -3.80
CA MET A 1 -69.65 -17.80 -3.08
C MET A 1 -69.01 -19.06 -2.52
N GLY A 2 -67.76 -19.44 -2.73
CA GLY A 2 -66.65 -18.87 -3.50
C GLY A 2 -65.69 -20.01 -3.90
N LYS A 3 -64.98 -19.85 -5.01
CA LYS A 3 -63.95 -20.79 -5.48
C LYS A 3 -62.65 -20.52 -4.73
N LEU A 4 -62.11 -21.52 -4.02
CA LEU A 4 -60.75 -21.46 -3.46
C LEU A 4 -59.73 -21.64 -4.60
N PHE A 5 -58.98 -20.58 -4.87
CA PHE A 5 -57.75 -20.66 -5.67
C PHE A 5 -56.60 -21.06 -4.73
N SER A 6 -55.98 -22.22 -4.97
CA SER A 6 -54.70 -22.57 -4.35
C SER A 6 -53.57 -21.91 -5.13
N ILE A 7 -52.91 -20.93 -4.52
CA ILE A 7 -51.71 -20.29 -5.05
C ILE A 7 -50.49 -21.09 -4.56
N ALA A 8 -49.81 -21.78 -5.47
CA ALA A 8 -48.53 -22.41 -5.20
C ALA A 8 -47.43 -21.34 -5.24
N PHE A 9 -46.81 -21.06 -4.09
CA PHE A 9 -45.62 -20.21 -4.00
C PHE A 9 -44.40 -21.03 -4.41
N ILE A 10 -43.86 -20.76 -5.61
CA ILE A 10 -42.56 -21.29 -6.05
C ILE A 10 -41.47 -20.43 -5.40
N PHE A 11 -40.78 -20.98 -4.40
CA PHE A 11 -39.57 -20.40 -3.83
C PHE A 11 -38.41 -20.60 -4.81
N ILE A 12 -38.06 -19.56 -5.57
CA ILE A 12 -36.82 -19.54 -6.36
C ILE A 12 -35.70 -19.15 -5.40
N SER A 13 -34.95 -20.16 -4.91
CA SER A 13 -33.71 -19.94 -4.18
C SER A 13 -32.62 -19.47 -5.15
N ALA A 14 -32.42 -18.16 -5.25
CA ALA A 14 -31.27 -17.58 -5.92
C ALA A 14 -30.01 -17.93 -5.10
N ILE A 15 -29.19 -18.85 -5.61
CA ILE A 15 -27.85 -19.10 -5.07
C ILE A 15 -26.99 -17.91 -5.50
N ASN A 16 -26.97 -16.86 -4.66
CA ASN A 16 -25.95 -15.82 -4.78
C ASN A 16 -24.63 -16.46 -4.36
N SER A 17 -23.73 -16.67 -5.32
CA SER A 17 -22.33 -16.98 -5.03
C SER A 17 -21.74 -15.77 -4.30
N VAL A 18 -21.72 -15.81 -2.98
CA VAL A 18 -21.02 -14.81 -2.17
C VAL A 18 -19.53 -15.09 -2.34
N SER A 19 -18.84 -14.26 -3.12
CA SER A 19 -17.39 -14.20 -3.07
C SER A 19 -17.01 -13.80 -1.63
N SER A 20 -16.27 -14.65 -0.94
CA SER A 20 -15.72 -14.33 0.37
C SER A 20 -14.65 -13.24 0.19
N GLN A 21 -15.03 -11.97 0.38
CA GLN A 21 -14.06 -10.89 0.55
C GLN A 21 -13.26 -11.15 1.82
N GLN A 22 -11.94 -11.08 1.73
CA GLN A 22 -11.07 -11.18 2.90
C GLN A 22 -10.39 -9.83 3.13
N LEU A 23 -10.32 -9.47 4.41
CA LEU A 23 -9.69 -8.24 4.87
C LEU A 23 -8.37 -8.61 5.55
N ASP A 24 -7.30 -7.92 5.19
CA ASP A 24 -6.07 -7.83 5.97
C ASP A 24 -5.76 -6.35 6.23
N THR A 25 -4.78 -6.07 7.07
CA THR A 25 -4.33 -4.72 7.37
C THR A 25 -2.84 -4.60 7.12
N ILE A 26 -2.42 -3.53 6.46
CA ILE A 26 -1.03 -3.11 6.33
C ILE A 26 -0.83 -1.88 7.20
N LYS A 27 0.17 -1.89 8.07
CA LYS A 27 0.60 -0.71 8.83
C LYS A 27 1.85 -0.09 8.20
N ILE A 28 1.77 1.18 7.83
CA ILE A 28 2.90 1.97 7.31
C ILE A 28 3.45 2.82 8.45
N MET A 29 4.77 2.83 8.60
CA MET A 29 5.52 3.73 9.49
C MET A 29 6.53 4.53 8.67
N SER A 30 6.57 5.85 8.87
CA SER A 30 7.62 6.73 8.36
C SER A 30 8.39 7.33 9.52
N TYR A 31 9.74 7.35 9.42
CA TYR A 31 10.56 7.81 10.53
C TYR A 31 11.90 8.42 10.07
N ASN A 32 12.14 9.71 10.35
CA ASN A 32 13.48 10.29 10.30
C ASN A 32 14.32 9.75 11.46
N LEU A 33 15.45 9.09 11.15
CA LEU A 33 16.26 8.39 12.13
C LEU A 33 17.43 9.20 12.69
N LEU A 34 17.55 10.49 12.35
CA LEU A 34 18.62 11.39 12.80
C LEU A 34 20.04 10.80 12.59
N ASN A 35 20.65 11.09 11.44
CA ASN A 35 22.03 10.71 11.14
C ASN A 35 22.38 9.24 11.45
N TYR A 36 21.49 8.29 11.11
CA TYR A 36 21.72 6.88 11.40
C TYR A 36 22.97 6.36 10.66
N ARG A 37 23.97 5.89 11.41
CA ARG A 37 25.29 5.50 10.87
C ARG A 37 25.95 6.58 10.00
N ASN A 38 25.65 7.86 10.27
CA ASN A 38 26.32 9.01 9.68
C ASN A 38 26.99 9.82 10.80
N SER A 39 28.30 9.68 10.96
CA SER A 39 29.05 10.47 11.94
C SER A 39 29.55 11.78 11.31
N THR A 40 29.25 12.89 11.97
CA THR A 40 29.75 14.23 11.61
C THR A 40 30.63 14.78 12.73
N THR A 41 31.11 16.01 12.59
CA THR A 41 31.93 16.67 13.64
C THR A 41 31.14 16.97 14.92
N TYR A 42 29.81 17.08 14.84
CA TYR A 42 28.94 17.42 15.97
C TYR A 42 27.98 16.26 16.33
N CYS A 43 27.70 15.37 15.38
CA CYS A 43 26.91 14.17 15.59
C CYS A 43 27.83 12.94 15.61
N THR A 44 28.22 12.49 16.79
CA THR A 44 29.24 11.46 17.02
C THR A 44 28.66 10.25 17.74
N ASN A 45 29.43 9.17 17.88
CA ASN A 45 29.01 8.01 18.68
C ASN A 45 28.80 8.32 20.18
N THR A 46 29.20 9.49 20.67
CA THR A 46 28.95 9.92 22.06
C THR A 46 27.53 10.43 22.26
N ASN A 47 26.95 11.11 21.26
CA ASN A 47 25.62 11.74 21.36
C ASN A 47 24.60 11.21 20.32
N ASN A 48 25.01 10.29 19.44
CA ASN A 48 24.18 9.59 18.48
C ASN A 48 24.74 8.18 18.22
N ASN A 49 24.92 7.40 19.30
CA ASN A 49 25.51 6.07 19.23
C ASN A 49 24.69 5.13 18.33
N THR A 50 25.36 4.50 17.37
CA THR A 50 24.69 3.63 16.40
C THR A 50 24.06 2.38 17.04
N ALA A 51 24.77 1.69 17.94
CA ALA A 51 24.28 0.45 18.53
C ALA A 51 23.07 0.70 19.44
N ASP A 52 23.10 1.81 20.19
CA ASP A 52 21.96 2.22 21.01
C ASP A 52 20.73 2.52 20.13
N LYS A 53 20.92 3.26 19.04
CA LYS A 53 19.85 3.53 18.05
C LYS A 53 19.26 2.24 17.49
N GLU A 54 20.07 1.25 17.15
CA GLU A 54 19.56 -0.04 16.66
C GLU A 54 18.66 -0.73 17.71
N GLY A 55 19.05 -0.70 18.99
CA GLY A 55 18.22 -1.20 20.09
C GLY A 55 16.93 -0.41 20.32
N TYR A 56 16.98 0.93 20.22
CA TYR A 56 15.79 1.78 20.34
C TYR A 56 14.83 1.57 19.18
N LEU A 57 15.33 1.49 17.95
CA LEU A 57 14.51 1.20 16.78
C LEU A 57 13.85 -0.18 16.88
N ALA A 58 14.58 -1.20 17.32
CA ALA A 58 14.02 -2.53 17.58
C ALA A 58 12.87 -2.48 18.60
N THR A 59 13.04 -1.72 19.68
CA THR A 59 11.99 -1.52 20.70
C THR A 59 10.74 -0.84 20.13
N ILE A 60 10.92 0.19 19.29
CA ILE A 60 9.82 0.94 18.67
C ILE A 60 9.11 0.06 17.64
N VAL A 61 9.84 -0.66 16.79
CA VAL A 61 9.29 -1.54 15.75
C VAL A 61 8.53 -2.72 16.38
N ASP A 62 9.03 -3.32 17.46
CA ASP A 62 8.34 -4.40 18.18
C ASP A 62 7.01 -3.92 18.80
N HIS A 63 6.98 -2.67 19.29
CA HIS A 63 5.76 -2.05 19.81
C HIS A 63 4.74 -1.74 18.69
N VAL A 64 5.19 -1.11 17.60
CA VAL A 64 4.31 -0.64 16.51
C VAL A 64 3.85 -1.79 15.62
N LYS A 65 4.73 -2.75 15.35
CA LYS A 65 4.56 -3.84 14.37
C LYS A 65 4.15 -3.32 12.98
N PRO A 66 4.95 -2.43 12.35
CA PRO A 66 4.69 -1.99 10.99
C PRO A 66 4.89 -3.15 10.01
N ASP A 67 4.26 -3.06 8.84
CA ASP A 67 4.50 -3.94 7.70
C ASP A 67 5.33 -3.26 6.62
N LEU A 68 5.40 -1.92 6.66
CA LEU A 68 6.21 -1.09 5.77
C LEU A 68 6.86 0.01 6.61
N LEU A 69 8.17 0.19 6.47
CA LEU A 69 8.95 1.22 7.15
C LEU A 69 9.69 2.07 6.12
N VAL A 70 9.40 3.37 6.09
CA VAL A 70 10.14 4.37 5.33
C VAL A 70 11.03 5.16 6.29
N CYS A 71 12.31 5.21 6.00
CA CYS A 71 13.30 5.91 6.82
C CYS A 71 13.91 7.09 6.06
N ASN A 72 14.05 8.22 6.73
CA ASN A 72 14.94 9.30 6.31
C ASN A 72 16.23 9.25 7.15
N GLU A 73 17.28 9.91 6.66
CA GLU A 73 18.58 10.06 7.33
C GLU A 73 19.36 8.77 7.59
N ILE A 74 19.30 7.83 6.65
CA ILE A 74 20.27 6.73 6.60
C ILE A 74 21.59 7.28 6.06
N GLY A 75 22.71 7.03 6.74
CA GLY A 75 24.02 7.51 6.30
C GLY A 75 24.40 6.98 4.92
N ALA A 76 25.16 7.78 4.17
CA ALA A 76 25.41 7.61 2.73
C ALA A 76 26.34 6.42 2.35
N ASN A 77 26.09 5.24 2.89
CA ASN A 77 26.79 4.00 2.57
C ASN A 77 25.75 2.90 2.35
N PHE A 78 25.83 2.18 1.22
CA PHE A 78 24.85 1.16 0.85
C PHE A 78 24.69 0.05 1.91
N ALA A 79 25.73 -0.23 2.69
CA ALA A 79 25.68 -1.24 3.76
C ALA A 79 24.84 -0.79 4.96
N ASN A 80 24.64 0.52 5.16
CA ASN A 80 23.87 1.04 6.30
C ASN A 80 22.41 0.60 6.25
N GLY A 81 21.82 0.52 5.05
CA GLY A 81 20.47 -0.02 4.89
C GLY A 81 20.39 -1.46 5.40
N TYR A 82 21.36 -2.29 4.96
CA TYR A 82 21.41 -3.69 5.36
C TYR A 82 21.63 -3.86 6.86
N TYR A 83 22.51 -3.05 7.48
CA TYR A 83 22.75 -3.11 8.92
C TYR A 83 21.52 -2.72 9.74
N LEU A 84 20.77 -1.69 9.34
CA LEU A 84 19.50 -1.35 10.01
C LEU A 84 18.55 -2.55 9.98
N MET A 85 18.35 -3.14 8.80
CA MET A 85 17.47 -4.30 8.65
C MET A 85 17.90 -5.47 9.55
N GLN A 86 19.19 -5.82 9.57
CA GLN A 86 19.69 -6.93 10.37
C GLN A 86 19.67 -6.65 11.88
N ASN A 87 20.05 -5.45 12.29
CA ASN A 87 20.30 -5.14 13.69
C ASN A 87 19.08 -4.55 14.40
N SER A 88 18.06 -4.10 13.67
CA SER A 88 16.85 -3.49 14.25
C SER A 88 15.55 -4.16 13.85
N LEU A 89 15.45 -4.75 12.65
CA LEU A 89 14.18 -5.28 12.12
C LEU A 89 14.12 -6.81 12.18
N ASN A 90 15.19 -7.48 11.76
CA ASN A 90 15.33 -8.94 11.77
C ASN A 90 16.06 -9.42 13.04
N VAL A 91 15.52 -9.05 14.20
CA VAL A 91 16.05 -9.39 15.52
C VAL A 91 15.00 -10.10 16.37
N ASN A 92 15.39 -10.69 17.50
CA ASN A 92 14.48 -11.31 18.46
C ASN A 92 13.54 -12.38 17.86
N GLY A 93 14.02 -13.12 16.87
CA GLY A 93 13.25 -14.17 16.17
C GLY A 93 12.45 -13.67 14.96
N VAL A 94 12.43 -12.38 14.69
CA VAL A 94 11.91 -11.81 13.44
C VAL A 94 12.91 -12.00 12.31
N ASN A 95 12.46 -12.47 11.14
CA ASN A 95 13.32 -12.73 9.98
C ASN A 95 12.64 -12.43 8.63
N HIS A 96 11.52 -11.69 8.66
CA HIS A 96 10.70 -11.45 7.47
C HIS A 96 10.94 -10.09 6.81
N TRP A 97 11.78 -9.21 7.36
CA TRP A 97 12.04 -7.91 6.73
C TRP A 97 13.00 -8.04 5.57
N ALA A 98 12.66 -7.37 4.47
CA ALA A 98 13.56 -7.08 3.35
C ALA A 98 13.69 -5.57 3.17
N GLN A 99 14.72 -5.14 2.43
CA GLN A 99 14.96 -3.76 2.05
C GLN A 99 14.80 -3.57 0.54
N ALA A 100 14.45 -2.35 0.13
CA ALA A 100 14.56 -1.92 -1.26
C ALA A 100 16.03 -1.61 -1.64
N ASN A 101 16.28 -1.26 -2.90
CA ASN A 101 17.62 -0.88 -3.32
C ASN A 101 18.00 0.47 -2.71
N TYR A 102 19.28 0.63 -2.42
CA TYR A 102 19.83 1.85 -1.86
C TYR A 102 20.13 2.86 -2.97
N PHE A 103 19.63 4.09 -2.81
CA PHE A 103 19.99 5.25 -3.63
C PHE A 103 20.42 6.42 -2.76
N VAL A 104 21.28 7.29 -3.30
CA VAL A 104 21.71 8.50 -2.61
C VAL A 104 22.01 9.59 -3.62
N THR A 105 21.58 10.81 -3.31
CA THR A 105 21.95 11.98 -4.11
C THR A 105 23.46 12.11 -4.12
N GLN A 106 24.05 12.29 -5.31
CA GLN A 106 25.49 12.47 -5.44
C GLN A 106 25.98 13.61 -4.54
N GLY A 107 26.91 13.30 -3.64
CA GLY A 107 27.48 14.26 -2.68
C GLY A 107 26.67 14.45 -1.38
N SER A 108 25.52 13.79 -1.23
CA SER A 108 24.79 13.75 0.04
C SER A 108 25.45 12.80 1.03
N SER A 109 25.39 13.15 2.32
CA SER A 109 25.78 12.27 3.44
C SER A 109 24.63 11.41 3.96
N LEU A 110 23.42 11.62 3.45
CA LEU A 110 22.18 11.00 3.91
C LEU A 110 21.32 10.52 2.74
N SER A 111 20.54 9.47 2.99
CA SER A 111 19.71 8.74 2.04
C SER A 111 18.39 8.34 2.71
N ASN A 112 17.37 8.01 1.91
CA ASN A 112 16.16 7.35 2.38
C ASN A 112 16.27 5.84 2.17
N MET A 113 15.48 5.08 2.92
CA MET A 113 15.34 3.64 2.70
C MET A 113 13.91 3.19 2.95
N LEU A 114 13.46 2.19 2.18
CA LEU A 114 12.22 1.48 2.43
C LEU A 114 12.52 0.02 2.83
N TYR A 115 11.89 -0.42 3.91
CA TYR A 115 11.87 -1.80 4.38
C TYR A 115 10.45 -2.32 4.39
N PHE A 116 10.26 -3.61 4.08
CA PHE A 116 8.93 -4.21 4.00
C PHE A 116 8.92 -5.62 4.58
N ASN A 117 7.80 -5.96 5.22
CA ASN A 117 7.51 -7.30 5.70
C ASN A 117 7.23 -8.22 4.50
N THR A 118 8.16 -9.12 4.21
CA THR A 118 8.07 -10.06 3.08
C THR A 118 6.96 -11.08 3.19
N THR A 119 6.32 -11.26 4.36
CA THR A 119 5.12 -12.12 4.47
C THR A 119 3.88 -11.45 3.90
N LYS A 120 3.84 -10.11 3.85
CA LYS A 120 2.69 -9.33 3.34
C LYS A 120 2.99 -8.59 2.05
N LEU A 121 4.23 -8.22 1.80
CA LEU A 121 4.59 -7.31 0.71
C LEU A 121 5.71 -7.87 -0.16
N GLY A 122 5.71 -7.48 -1.43
CA GLY A 122 6.84 -7.66 -2.34
C GLY A 122 7.12 -6.39 -3.13
N LEU A 123 8.40 -6.14 -3.41
CA LEU A 123 8.83 -5.05 -4.28
C LEU A 123 8.73 -5.49 -5.75
N ILE A 124 8.15 -4.63 -6.59
CA ILE A 124 8.03 -4.83 -8.05
C ILE A 124 9.14 -4.09 -8.76
N SER A 125 9.24 -2.81 -8.46
CA SER A 125 10.15 -1.89 -9.12
C SER A 125 10.47 -0.73 -8.18
N GLN A 126 11.56 -0.04 -8.50
CA GLN A 126 11.98 1.16 -7.82
C GLN A 126 12.54 2.12 -8.86
N ASP A 127 12.35 3.40 -8.63
CA ASP A 127 12.89 4.51 -9.40
C ASP A 127 13.29 5.66 -8.46
N GLN A 128 13.85 6.74 -9.02
CA GLN A 128 14.27 7.92 -8.28
C GLN A 128 13.99 9.21 -9.06
N ILE A 129 13.59 10.26 -8.34
CA ILE A 129 13.48 11.61 -8.89
C ILE A 129 14.69 12.40 -8.42
N GLU A 130 15.58 12.77 -9.34
CA GLU A 130 16.86 13.44 -9.03
C GLU A 130 16.95 14.86 -9.58
N ARG A 131 15.96 15.29 -10.36
CA ARG A 131 15.98 16.58 -11.06
C ARG A 131 14.66 17.31 -10.94
N ASP A 132 14.72 18.63 -10.93
CA ASP A 132 13.56 19.50 -10.91
C ASP A 132 12.88 19.57 -12.29
N THR A 133 11.80 20.34 -12.39
CA THR A 133 11.03 20.48 -13.63
C THR A 133 11.82 21.13 -14.78
N ASN A 134 12.95 21.77 -14.48
CA ASN A 134 13.87 22.40 -15.43
C ASN A 134 15.14 21.56 -15.68
N ASN A 135 15.13 20.29 -15.25
CA ASN A 135 16.24 19.34 -15.42
C ASN A 135 17.50 19.69 -14.61
N VAL A 136 17.36 20.48 -13.54
CA VAL A 136 18.45 20.81 -12.60
C VAL A 136 18.46 19.81 -11.44
N PRO A 137 19.62 19.30 -10.97
CA PRO A 137 19.65 18.38 -9.82
C PRO A 137 18.97 18.97 -8.58
N ILE A 138 18.08 18.20 -7.96
CA ILE A 138 17.51 18.57 -6.66
C ILE A 138 18.48 18.21 -5.53
N VAL A 139 18.37 18.91 -4.41
CA VAL A 139 19.28 18.78 -3.27
C VAL A 139 19.19 17.44 -2.54
N ARG A 140 18.04 16.76 -2.64
CA ARG A 140 17.75 15.45 -2.04
C ARG A 140 16.81 14.70 -2.98
N LEU A 141 17.22 13.52 -3.43
CA LEU A 141 16.41 12.70 -4.32
C LEU A 141 15.17 12.17 -3.61
N ILE A 142 14.17 11.78 -4.39
CA ILE A 142 12.96 11.13 -3.90
C ILE A 142 12.97 9.71 -4.43
N ASP A 143 12.95 8.73 -3.55
CA ASP A 143 12.80 7.33 -3.93
C ASP A 143 11.33 7.03 -4.24
N VAL A 144 11.09 6.29 -5.33
CA VAL A 144 9.75 5.85 -5.75
C VAL A 144 9.74 4.33 -5.76
N TYR A 145 8.97 3.72 -4.86
CA TYR A 145 8.87 2.27 -4.74
C TYR A 145 7.49 1.80 -5.18
N ARG A 146 7.43 0.76 -6.02
CA ARG A 146 6.17 0.09 -6.35
C ARG A 146 6.15 -1.29 -5.72
N LEU A 147 5.17 -1.54 -4.87
CA LEU A 147 4.98 -2.81 -4.16
C LEU A 147 3.65 -3.47 -4.54
N TYR A 148 3.51 -4.73 -4.15
CA TYR A 148 2.25 -5.46 -4.14
C TYR A 148 2.02 -6.16 -2.81
N TYR A 149 0.75 -6.35 -2.48
CA TYR A 149 0.32 -7.22 -1.39
C TYR A 149 0.41 -8.70 -1.78
N LYS A 150 1.03 -9.52 -0.95
CA LYS A 150 1.16 -10.96 -1.16
C LYS A 150 -0.06 -11.67 -0.58
N GLN A 151 -1.06 -11.90 -1.43
CA GLN A 151 -2.14 -12.81 -1.08
C GLN A 151 -1.62 -14.25 -0.97
N PRO A 152 -2.28 -15.12 -0.19
CA PRO A 152 -1.96 -16.54 -0.17
C PRO A 152 -1.97 -17.15 -1.58
N ASN A 153 -0.91 -17.88 -1.95
CA ASN A 153 -0.72 -18.55 -3.24
C ASN A 153 -0.66 -17.65 -4.49
N MET A 154 -0.32 -16.36 -4.32
CA MET A 154 -0.28 -15.38 -5.41
C MET A 154 1.10 -14.73 -5.57
N THR A 155 1.46 -14.38 -6.80
CA THR A 155 2.73 -13.70 -7.18
C THR A 155 2.47 -12.30 -7.72
N ALA A 156 3.52 -11.52 -7.98
CA ALA A 156 3.41 -10.18 -8.58
C ALA A 156 2.69 -10.13 -9.94
N GLN A 157 2.47 -11.27 -10.58
CA GLN A 157 1.80 -11.42 -11.89
C GLN A 157 0.30 -11.73 -11.77
N THR A 158 -0.23 -11.77 -10.54
CA THR A 158 -1.64 -12.07 -10.27
C THR A 158 -2.44 -10.80 -9.96
N ASP A 159 -3.78 -10.87 -10.05
CA ASP A 159 -4.65 -9.74 -9.74
C ASP A 159 -4.62 -9.43 -8.23
N THR A 160 -3.79 -8.45 -7.84
CA THR A 160 -3.54 -8.11 -6.45
C THR A 160 -3.56 -6.60 -6.20
N VAL A 161 -3.43 -6.19 -4.95
CA VAL A 161 -3.38 -4.78 -4.55
C VAL A 161 -1.96 -4.25 -4.71
N TYR A 162 -1.84 -3.21 -5.53
CA TYR A 162 -0.59 -2.49 -5.76
C TYR A 162 -0.58 -1.18 -4.99
N LEU A 163 0.60 -0.77 -4.54
CA LEU A 163 0.83 0.52 -3.90
C LEU A 163 2.15 1.13 -4.38
N THR A 164 2.15 2.44 -4.58
CA THR A 164 3.34 3.24 -4.87
C THR A 164 3.67 4.09 -3.66
N VAL A 165 4.91 4.08 -3.20
CA VAL A 165 5.35 4.80 -2.00
C VAL A 165 6.54 5.68 -2.37
N LEU A 166 6.39 6.98 -2.12
CA LEU A 166 7.44 7.97 -2.31
C LEU A 166 8.04 8.31 -0.95
N ALA A 167 9.36 8.14 -0.81
CA ALA A 167 10.10 8.52 0.39
C ALA A 167 10.72 9.90 0.18
N ALA A 168 10.25 10.89 0.97
CA ALA A 168 10.68 12.27 0.84
C ALA A 168 11.41 12.74 2.10
N HIS A 169 12.64 13.25 1.92
CA HIS A 169 13.33 14.08 2.89
C HIS A 169 13.57 15.44 2.22
N LEU A 170 12.65 16.38 2.38
CA LEU A 170 12.74 17.66 1.66
C LEU A 170 13.77 18.58 2.30
N LYS A 171 14.18 19.66 1.61
CA LYS A 171 15.21 20.59 2.11
C LYS A 171 14.86 21.15 3.49
N ALA A 172 15.74 20.90 4.47
CA ALA A 172 15.66 21.45 5.82
C ALA A 172 15.95 22.95 5.90
N SER A 173 15.75 23.54 7.08
CA SER A 173 15.84 24.99 7.36
C SER A 173 14.68 25.82 6.79
N ASN A 174 14.56 27.08 7.23
CA ASN A 174 13.35 27.89 7.03
C ASN A 174 13.56 29.18 6.22
N THR A 175 14.69 29.34 5.54
CA THR A 175 14.90 30.53 4.69
C THR A 175 14.04 30.44 3.42
N SER A 176 13.84 31.57 2.74
CA SER A 176 13.12 31.59 1.45
C SER A 176 13.78 30.73 0.37
N ALA A 177 15.11 30.57 0.42
CA ALA A 177 15.83 29.68 -0.49
C ALA A 177 15.52 28.20 -0.18
N ASP A 178 15.43 27.84 1.10
CA ASP A 178 15.08 26.47 1.52
C ASP A 178 13.65 26.11 1.09
N GLN A 179 12.70 27.04 1.29
CA GLN A 179 11.32 26.90 0.83
C GLN A 179 11.24 26.69 -0.69
N LEU A 180 12.06 27.41 -1.46
CA LEU A 180 12.12 27.26 -2.92
C LEU A 180 12.66 25.89 -3.34
N GLU A 181 13.69 25.35 -2.67
CA GLU A 181 14.21 24.01 -2.96
C GLU A 181 13.19 22.90 -2.64
N ARG A 182 12.42 23.05 -1.54
CA ARG A 182 11.26 22.17 -1.27
C ARG A 182 10.21 22.25 -2.38
N ALA A 183 9.92 23.47 -2.87
CA ALA A 183 8.95 23.71 -3.93
C ALA A 183 9.37 23.07 -5.26
N LYS A 184 10.65 23.21 -5.66
CA LYS A 184 11.19 22.54 -6.85
C LYS A 184 11.06 21.03 -6.78
N THR A 185 11.38 20.45 -5.63
CA THR A 185 11.34 19.00 -5.40
C THR A 185 9.92 18.45 -5.51
N THR A 186 8.96 19.08 -4.84
CA THR A 186 7.54 18.66 -4.88
C THR A 186 6.89 18.92 -6.24
N ALA A 187 7.25 19.98 -6.96
CA ALA A 187 6.82 20.17 -8.34
C ALA A 187 7.32 19.05 -9.26
N ALA A 188 8.56 18.59 -9.06
CA ALA A 188 9.13 17.46 -9.78
C ALA A 188 8.41 16.14 -9.44
N ILE A 189 8.05 15.92 -8.17
CA ILE A 189 7.21 14.79 -7.75
C ILE A 189 5.89 14.77 -8.52
N MET A 190 5.15 15.88 -8.51
CA MET A 190 3.83 15.91 -9.16
C MET A 190 3.95 15.73 -10.68
N LYS A 191 4.96 16.35 -11.31
CA LYS A 191 5.26 16.15 -12.73
C LYS A 191 5.59 14.69 -13.04
N TYR A 192 6.42 14.04 -12.22
CA TYR A 192 6.79 12.64 -12.40
C TYR A 192 5.58 11.71 -12.31
N LEU A 193 4.69 11.92 -11.33
CA LEU A 193 3.46 11.13 -11.20
C LEU A 193 2.55 11.29 -12.43
N ASP A 194 2.39 12.52 -12.92
CA ASP A 194 1.54 12.84 -14.06
C ASP A 194 2.11 12.26 -15.37
N GLU A 195 3.38 12.52 -15.68
CA GLU A 195 4.04 12.05 -16.92
C GLU A 195 4.15 10.52 -16.99
N ASN A 196 4.26 9.84 -15.85
CA ASN A 196 4.29 8.38 -15.78
C ASN A 196 2.92 7.74 -15.54
N SER A 197 1.83 8.53 -15.51
CA SER A 197 0.47 8.05 -15.26
C SER A 197 0.35 7.19 -13.99
N ILE A 198 1.08 7.56 -12.94
CA ILE A 198 1.07 6.85 -11.66
C ILE A 198 -0.19 7.27 -10.89
N GLN A 199 -1.12 6.32 -10.75
CA GLN A 199 -2.41 6.48 -10.06
C GLN A 199 -2.70 5.24 -9.21
N GLY A 200 -3.81 5.26 -8.47
CA GLY A 200 -4.21 4.18 -7.58
C GLY A 200 -3.76 4.43 -6.15
N ASN A 201 -3.27 3.41 -5.45
CA ASN A 201 -2.84 3.58 -4.05
C ASN A 201 -1.45 4.22 -4.00
N VAL A 202 -1.39 5.55 -3.89
CA VAL A 202 -0.13 6.31 -3.89
C VAL A 202 0.05 6.98 -2.54
N PHE A 203 1.25 6.85 -1.99
CA PHE A 203 1.68 7.39 -0.72
C PHE A 203 2.89 8.28 -0.93
N ILE A 204 2.95 9.42 -0.25
CA ILE A 204 4.18 10.15 -0.02
C ILE A 204 4.38 10.33 1.46
N CYS A 205 5.55 9.94 1.97
CA CYS A 205 5.84 9.96 3.38
C CYS A 205 7.31 10.31 3.68
N GLY A 206 7.54 10.84 4.88
CA GLY A 206 8.85 11.26 5.35
C GLY A 206 8.83 12.65 5.98
N ASP A 207 10.03 13.17 6.22
CA ASP A 207 10.28 14.50 6.73
C ASP A 207 10.21 15.55 5.61
N PHE A 208 9.14 16.34 5.61
CA PHE A 208 8.88 17.36 4.61
C PHE A 208 9.51 18.71 4.97
N ASN A 209 9.97 18.93 6.20
CA ASN A 209 10.54 20.21 6.66
C ASN A 209 9.67 21.44 6.30
N VAL A 210 8.34 21.28 6.21
CA VAL A 210 7.38 22.36 5.92
C VAL A 210 6.79 22.91 7.22
N TYR A 211 6.76 24.23 7.34
CA TYR A 211 6.31 24.92 8.56
C TYR A 211 4.82 25.24 8.50
N THR A 212 4.30 25.49 7.30
CA THR A 212 2.88 25.76 7.07
C THR A 212 2.39 25.11 5.78
N ALA A 213 1.10 24.81 5.74
CA ALA A 213 0.45 24.32 4.54
C ALA A 213 0.47 25.33 3.39
N SER A 214 0.67 26.62 3.65
CA SER A 214 0.75 27.65 2.61
C SER A 214 2.08 27.67 1.87
N GLU A 215 3.09 26.93 2.32
CA GLU A 215 4.35 26.80 1.57
C GLU A 215 4.08 26.24 0.17
N PRO A 216 4.70 26.80 -0.89
CA PRO A 216 4.50 26.32 -2.26
C PRO A 216 4.76 24.83 -2.40
N ALA A 217 5.70 24.28 -1.61
CA ALA A 217 6.00 22.86 -1.61
C ALA A 217 4.80 21.99 -1.19
N PHE A 218 4.10 22.36 -0.12
CA PHE A 218 2.93 21.61 0.33
C PHE A 218 1.74 21.82 -0.62
N GLN A 219 1.58 23.04 -1.14
CA GLN A 219 0.55 23.38 -2.13
C GLN A 219 0.69 22.57 -3.42
N ASN A 220 1.92 22.33 -3.89
CA ASN A 220 2.15 21.44 -5.04
C ASN A 220 1.52 20.06 -4.82
N LEU A 221 1.66 19.50 -3.62
CA LEU A 221 1.16 18.16 -3.29
C LEU A 221 -0.36 18.10 -3.17
N ILE A 222 -0.98 19.08 -2.50
CA ILE A 222 -2.42 19.03 -2.17
C ILE A 222 -3.33 19.75 -3.17
N ASN A 223 -2.79 20.67 -3.97
CA ASN A 223 -3.55 21.55 -4.87
C ASN A 223 -2.99 21.52 -6.31
N TYR A 224 -2.58 20.34 -6.78
CA TYR A 224 -2.04 20.16 -8.14
C TYR A 224 -3.12 20.38 -9.22
N SER A 225 -3.13 21.56 -9.83
CA SER A 225 -4.20 21.99 -10.74
C SER A 225 -4.13 21.39 -12.15
N SER A 226 -2.93 21.05 -12.63
CA SER A 226 -2.74 20.44 -13.96
C SER A 226 -3.45 19.09 -14.09
N ASN A 227 -3.41 18.30 -13.02
CA ASN A 227 -4.13 17.04 -12.92
C ASN A 227 -4.58 16.79 -11.47
N PRO A 228 -5.80 17.22 -11.09
CA PRO A 228 -6.27 17.07 -9.71
C PRO A 228 -6.40 15.63 -9.23
N SER A 229 -6.40 14.61 -10.11
CA SER A 229 -6.55 13.21 -9.70
C SER A 229 -5.27 12.61 -9.09
N VAL A 230 -4.10 13.21 -9.33
CA VAL A 230 -2.82 12.71 -8.76
C VAL A 230 -2.42 13.42 -7.46
N ARG A 231 -3.21 14.40 -6.98
CA ARG A 231 -2.93 15.14 -5.76
C ARG A 231 -3.02 14.26 -4.51
N PHE A 232 -2.40 14.74 -3.45
CA PHE A 232 -2.39 14.07 -2.15
C PHE A 232 -3.35 14.71 -1.15
N PHE A 233 -3.73 13.93 -0.16
CA PHE A 233 -4.61 14.31 0.94
C PHE A 233 -3.97 13.94 2.27
N ASP A 234 -4.21 14.76 3.29
CA ASP A 234 -3.82 14.49 4.67
C ASP A 234 -4.89 13.62 5.35
N PRO A 235 -4.60 12.36 5.75
CA PRO A 235 -5.60 11.47 6.34
C PRO A 235 -6.26 11.98 7.63
N ILE A 236 -5.60 12.89 8.35
CA ILE A 236 -6.12 13.50 9.57
C ILE A 236 -6.68 14.91 9.35
N ASN A 237 -6.75 15.36 8.10
CA ASN A 237 -7.29 16.67 7.71
C ASN A 237 -6.77 17.83 8.58
N THR A 238 -5.47 17.83 8.86
CA THR A 238 -4.82 18.78 9.77
C THR A 238 -3.97 19.75 8.96
N ILE A 239 -4.58 20.38 7.95
CA ILE A 239 -3.91 21.36 7.08
C ILE A 239 -3.86 22.71 7.79
N GLY A 240 -2.67 23.28 8.01
CA GLY A 240 -2.56 24.57 8.67
C GLY A 240 -1.13 25.05 8.90
N SER A 241 -0.96 25.98 9.85
CA SER A 241 0.34 26.50 10.27
C SER A 241 0.81 25.73 11.50
N TRP A 242 1.62 24.69 11.29
CA TRP A 242 1.99 23.74 12.33
C TRP A 242 3.05 24.28 13.28
N SER A 243 4.01 25.04 12.76
CA SER A 243 5.18 25.43 13.54
C SER A 243 4.86 26.35 14.72
N ASN A 244 5.43 26.00 15.88
CA ASN A 244 5.28 26.68 17.17
C ASN A 244 3.82 27.06 17.45
N ASN A 245 2.88 26.15 17.12
CA ASN A 245 1.46 26.39 17.25
C ASN A 245 0.78 25.31 18.08
N SER A 246 0.46 25.64 19.33
CA SER A 246 -0.20 24.71 20.26
C SER A 246 -1.53 24.13 19.78
N ASN A 247 -2.23 24.78 18.83
CA ASN A 247 -3.45 24.21 18.23
C ASN A 247 -3.18 22.94 17.41
N PHE A 248 -1.93 22.70 17.04
CA PHE A 248 -1.48 21.51 16.30
C PHE A 248 -0.63 20.57 17.17
N SER A 249 -0.57 20.78 18.49
CA SER A 249 0.30 20.02 19.39
C SER A 249 0.11 18.51 19.29
N TYR A 250 -1.13 18.05 19.07
CA TYR A 250 -1.46 16.63 18.89
C TYR A 250 -0.88 15.99 17.62
N ALA A 251 -0.40 16.80 16.67
CA ALA A 251 0.15 16.37 15.40
C ALA A 251 1.65 16.69 15.25
N HIS A 252 2.28 17.33 16.24
CA HIS A 252 3.72 17.61 16.18
C HIS A 252 4.55 16.33 16.23
N THR A 253 5.63 16.32 15.48
CA THR A 253 6.56 15.20 15.30
C THR A 253 7.99 15.56 15.68
N GLN A 254 8.35 16.84 15.78
CA GLN A 254 9.67 17.31 16.19
C GLN A 254 9.54 18.52 17.14
N SER A 255 10.44 18.76 18.08
CA SER A 255 11.49 17.85 18.57
C SER A 255 11.03 17.08 19.82
N VAL A 256 11.40 15.81 19.94
CA VAL A 256 11.10 14.99 21.14
C VAL A 256 11.79 15.50 22.42
N ARG A 257 12.69 16.48 22.31
CA ARG A 257 13.47 17.06 23.40
C ARG A 257 13.44 18.58 23.39
N SER A 258 13.39 19.18 24.57
CA SER A 258 13.44 20.64 24.73
C SER A 258 14.84 21.23 24.47
N SER A 259 15.90 20.47 24.77
CA SER A 259 17.29 20.91 24.56
C SER A 259 18.04 19.95 23.65
N SER A 260 18.85 20.51 22.75
CA SER A 260 19.72 19.73 21.87
C SER A 260 20.76 18.93 22.68
N ASN A 261 21.15 17.76 22.18
CA ASN A 261 22.29 17.00 22.69
C ASN A 261 23.57 17.19 21.85
N GLY A 262 23.59 18.21 20.98
CA GLY A 262 24.65 18.49 20.01
C GLY A 262 24.46 17.79 18.65
N CYS A 263 23.65 16.72 18.57
CA CYS A 263 23.22 16.13 17.31
C CYS A 263 21.73 16.37 17.05
N ALA A 264 20.87 15.89 17.95
CA ALA A 264 19.42 16.03 17.89
C ALA A 264 19.01 17.49 18.09
N ALA A 265 18.05 17.98 17.30
CA ALA A 265 17.43 19.29 17.48
C ALA A 265 16.77 19.41 18.87
N GLY A 266 16.80 20.63 19.44
CA GLY A 266 16.01 20.99 20.62
C GLY A 266 14.71 21.71 20.22
N GLY A 267 14.12 22.48 21.12
CA GLY A 267 12.90 23.27 20.86
C GLY A 267 11.64 22.67 21.50
N GLY A 268 11.60 21.34 21.60
CA GLY A 268 10.45 20.58 22.12
C GLY A 268 9.40 20.31 21.05
N MET A 269 8.31 19.61 21.40
CA MET A 269 7.33 19.12 20.41
C MET A 269 6.46 20.26 19.85
N ASP A 270 6.98 21.01 18.89
CA ASP A 270 6.41 22.26 18.40
C ASP A 270 6.28 22.36 16.88
N ASP A 271 6.73 21.36 16.12
CA ASP A 271 6.62 21.29 14.67
C ASP A 271 6.00 19.96 14.19
N ARG A 272 5.20 20.00 13.11
CA ARG A 272 4.79 18.80 12.34
C ARG A 272 5.60 18.78 11.04
N PHE A 273 6.68 18.02 11.01
CA PHE A 273 7.50 17.87 9.81
C PHE A 273 7.32 16.53 9.12
N ASP A 274 6.86 15.50 9.84
CA ASP A 274 6.72 14.17 9.29
C ASP A 274 5.27 13.92 8.86
N PHE A 275 5.10 13.48 7.62
CA PHE A 275 3.79 13.26 7.02
C PHE A 275 3.69 11.86 6.42
N THR A 276 2.46 11.38 6.32
CA THR A 276 2.05 10.37 5.34
C THR A 276 0.82 10.91 4.64
N LEU A 277 0.98 11.43 3.43
CA LEU A 277 -0.12 11.85 2.58
C LEU A 277 -0.46 10.74 1.60
N VAL A 278 -1.73 10.67 1.21
CA VAL A 278 -2.27 9.57 0.40
C VAL A 278 -3.07 10.10 -0.77
N SER A 279 -3.18 9.32 -1.85
CA SER A 279 -4.08 9.62 -2.96
C SER A 279 -5.56 9.44 -2.58
N ASP A 280 -6.46 9.97 -3.42
CA ASP A 280 -7.91 9.88 -3.21
C ASP A 280 -8.39 8.42 -3.11
N GLU A 281 -7.78 7.53 -3.90
CA GLU A 281 -8.19 6.13 -3.98
C GLU A 281 -7.97 5.36 -2.68
N VAL A 282 -6.98 5.77 -1.88
CA VAL A 282 -6.72 5.23 -0.53
C VAL A 282 -7.75 5.74 0.48
N LEU A 283 -8.20 6.99 0.37
CA LEU A 283 -9.23 7.53 1.25
C LEU A 283 -10.62 6.96 0.95
N ASN A 284 -10.93 6.79 -0.33
CA ASN A 284 -12.27 6.44 -0.81
C ASN A 284 -12.42 4.96 -1.19
N ASN A 285 -11.39 4.12 -0.94
CA ASN A 285 -11.38 2.69 -1.24
C ASN A 285 -11.69 2.35 -2.70
N VAL A 286 -11.09 3.08 -3.63
CA VAL A 286 -11.35 2.88 -5.06
C VAL A 286 -10.44 1.80 -5.65
N ASN A 287 -9.33 1.47 -4.97
CA ASN A 287 -8.34 0.48 -5.43
C ASN A 287 -8.02 -0.57 -4.37
N ARG A 288 -9.06 -1.14 -3.73
CA ARG A 288 -8.94 -2.29 -2.80
C ARG A 288 -8.06 -2.05 -1.58
N MET A 289 -7.78 -0.78 -1.27
CA MET A 289 -7.04 -0.33 -0.12
C MET A 289 -7.76 0.87 0.47
N ARG A 290 -7.96 0.85 1.78
CA ARG A 290 -8.70 1.89 2.49
C ARG A 290 -7.96 2.33 3.74
N TYR A 291 -7.78 3.63 3.93
CA TYR A 291 -7.32 4.18 5.20
C TYR A 291 -8.27 3.77 6.34
N ILE A 292 -7.71 3.21 7.41
CA ILE A 292 -8.48 2.91 8.63
C ILE A 292 -8.62 4.20 9.42
N PRO A 293 -9.84 4.73 9.62
CA PRO A 293 -10.05 5.99 10.32
C PRO A 293 -9.41 5.99 11.72
N ASN A 294 -8.85 7.13 12.12
CA ASN A 294 -8.18 7.35 13.41
C ASN A 294 -6.94 6.46 13.66
N SER A 295 -6.38 5.82 12.61
CA SER A 295 -5.16 5.03 12.75
C SER A 295 -3.87 5.82 12.50
N TYR A 296 -3.95 7.02 11.93
CA TYR A 296 -2.81 7.92 11.77
C TYR A 296 -2.41 8.50 13.13
N THR A 297 -1.16 8.32 13.53
CA THR A 297 -0.61 8.87 14.78
C THR A 297 0.87 9.19 14.65
N ALA A 298 1.30 10.32 15.21
CA ALA A 298 2.69 10.52 15.63
C ALA A 298 2.88 9.78 16.96
N LEU A 299 3.66 8.70 16.97
CA LEU A 299 3.68 7.77 18.10
C LEU A 299 4.09 8.45 19.41
N GLY A 300 3.23 8.39 20.42
CA GLY A 300 3.49 9.01 21.73
C GLY A 300 3.14 10.50 21.81
N GLN A 301 2.63 11.12 20.73
CA GLN A 301 2.12 12.48 20.78
C GLN A 301 0.66 12.51 21.29
N ASP A 302 0.45 13.14 22.45
CA ASP A 302 -0.88 13.31 23.07
C ASP A 302 -1.34 14.78 23.12
N GLY A 303 -0.54 15.71 22.59
CA GLY A 303 -0.79 17.15 22.59
C GLY A 303 -0.42 17.89 23.89
N ASN A 304 0.10 17.20 24.92
CA ASN A 304 0.36 17.79 26.24
C ASN A 304 1.82 18.26 26.45
N ARG A 305 2.65 18.21 25.40
CA ARG A 305 4.10 18.44 25.48
C ARG A 305 4.60 19.52 24.52
N PHE A 306 3.74 20.47 24.17
CA PHE A 306 4.11 21.62 23.35
C PHE A 306 5.33 22.36 23.96
N ASN A 307 6.38 22.57 23.16
CA ASN A 307 7.71 23.08 23.59
C ASN A 307 8.40 22.26 24.70
N GLY A 308 7.95 21.01 24.91
CA GLY A 308 8.37 20.11 25.97
C GLY A 308 9.08 18.87 25.46
N ASN A 309 9.47 18.02 26.40
CA ASN A 309 10.12 16.72 26.17
C ASN A 309 9.06 15.62 26.15
N ILE A 310 9.14 14.66 25.22
CA ILE A 310 8.24 13.48 25.10
C ILE A 310 8.02 12.70 26.42
N ASN A 311 8.98 12.76 27.36
CA ASN A 311 8.93 12.07 28.64
C ASN A 311 8.36 12.91 29.81
N SER A 312 8.08 14.21 29.61
CA SER A 312 7.61 15.11 30.68
C SER A 312 6.44 15.99 30.23
N PRO A 313 5.24 15.85 30.82
CA PRO A 313 4.87 14.85 31.84
C PRO A 313 4.96 13.41 31.30
N THR A 314 4.88 12.40 32.16
CA THR A 314 4.93 10.97 31.77
C THR A 314 4.02 10.68 30.58
N ASN A 315 4.53 9.98 29.57
CA ASN A 315 3.77 9.60 28.37
C ASN A 315 2.71 8.54 28.68
N PRO A 316 1.40 8.83 28.49
CA PRO A 316 0.34 7.86 28.77
C PRO A 316 0.03 6.94 27.58
N LEU A 317 0.48 7.29 26.36
CA LEU A 317 0.11 6.58 25.13
C LEU A 317 0.98 5.35 24.86
N VAL A 318 2.22 5.36 25.36
CA VAL A 318 3.18 4.26 25.15
C VAL A 318 3.87 3.88 26.47
N PRO A 319 4.31 2.62 26.63
CA PRO A 319 5.13 2.22 27.78
C PRO A 319 6.38 3.09 27.94
N SER A 320 6.85 3.26 29.17
CA SER A 320 8.03 4.10 29.46
C SER A 320 9.28 3.67 28.71
N THR A 321 9.44 2.36 28.46
CA THR A 321 10.52 1.81 27.63
C THR A 321 10.46 2.32 26.18
N VAL A 322 9.26 2.40 25.61
CA VAL A 322 9.02 2.92 24.26
C VAL A 322 9.18 4.44 24.23
N ALA A 323 8.66 5.18 25.22
CA ALA A 323 8.85 6.63 25.31
C ALA A 323 10.34 7.02 25.41
N ASN A 324 11.11 6.26 26.20
CA ASN A 324 12.57 6.43 26.28
C ASN A 324 13.27 6.05 24.97
N ALA A 325 12.83 4.99 24.29
CA ALA A 325 13.36 4.64 22.97
C ALA A 325 13.09 5.76 21.95
N LEU A 326 11.87 6.31 21.92
CA LEU A 326 11.52 7.45 21.06
C LEU A 326 12.40 8.67 21.33
N TYR A 327 12.58 9.02 22.61
CA TYR A 327 13.45 10.12 22.99
C TYR A 327 14.89 9.93 22.53
N ASN A 328 15.45 8.73 22.66
CA ASN A 328 16.86 8.47 22.37
C ASN A 328 17.14 8.06 20.91
N MET A 329 16.12 7.62 20.16
CA MET A 329 16.28 7.17 18.78
C MET A 329 16.50 8.33 17.81
N SER A 330 15.74 9.42 17.95
CA SER A 330 15.75 10.54 17.01
C SER A 330 15.35 11.85 17.71
N ASP A 331 15.44 12.98 17.03
CA ASP A 331 14.69 14.19 17.36
C ASP A 331 13.24 14.15 16.83
N HIS A 332 12.91 13.20 15.95
CA HIS A 332 11.55 13.02 15.42
C HIS A 332 10.76 11.91 16.15
N LEU A 333 9.45 11.94 15.96
CA LEU A 333 8.54 10.82 16.20
C LEU A 333 8.23 10.06 14.90
N PRO A 334 8.09 8.73 14.94
CA PRO A 334 7.57 7.99 13.81
C PRO A 334 6.09 8.30 13.60
N VAL A 335 5.70 8.54 12.36
CA VAL A 335 4.31 8.65 11.93
C VAL A 335 3.85 7.29 11.44
N THR A 336 2.75 6.79 12.01
CA THR A 336 2.18 5.49 11.65
C THR A 336 0.75 5.66 11.15
N SER A 337 0.31 4.82 10.22
CA SER A 337 -1.07 4.76 9.74
C SER A 337 -1.39 3.35 9.26
N SER A 338 -2.65 2.92 9.38
CA SER A 338 -3.09 1.57 9.02
C SER A 338 -4.09 1.60 7.87
N TYR A 339 -3.98 0.61 6.99
CA TYR A 339 -4.76 0.51 5.77
C TYR A 339 -5.33 -0.89 5.65
N GLU A 340 -6.65 -0.98 5.49
CA GLU A 340 -7.33 -2.21 5.18
C GLU A 340 -7.09 -2.56 3.70
N ILE A 341 -6.83 -3.84 3.44
CA ILE A 341 -6.72 -4.40 2.11
C ILE A 341 -7.90 -5.32 1.88
N ASP A 342 -8.74 -4.96 0.92
CA ASP A 342 -9.79 -5.84 0.42
C ASP A 342 -9.23 -6.65 -0.73
N TYR A 343 -9.07 -7.95 -0.51
CA TYR A 343 -8.57 -8.82 -1.54
C TYR A 343 -9.49 -10.01 -1.78
N SER A 344 -9.65 -10.35 -3.05
CA SER A 344 -10.32 -11.58 -3.45
C SER A 344 -9.33 -12.73 -3.38
N ILE A 345 -9.65 -13.78 -2.65
CA ILE A 345 -9.05 -15.08 -2.98
C ILE A 345 -9.69 -15.47 -4.30
N PRO A 346 -8.91 -15.74 -5.37
CA PRO A 346 -9.47 -16.42 -6.53
C PRO A 346 -10.09 -17.70 -5.99
N THR A 347 -11.42 -17.81 -5.98
CA THR A 347 -12.05 -19.12 -5.86
C THR A 347 -11.53 -19.85 -7.08
N ASN A 348 -10.57 -20.74 -6.87
CA ASN A 348 -10.26 -21.73 -7.88
C ASN A 348 -11.62 -22.27 -8.29
N VAL A 349 -12.05 -21.99 -9.53
CA VAL A 349 -12.90 -22.97 -10.20
C VAL A 349 -12.01 -24.18 -10.14
N VAL A 350 -12.34 -25.12 -9.26
CA VAL A 350 -11.66 -26.41 -9.24
C VAL A 350 -11.85 -26.89 -10.66
N SER A 351 -10.84 -26.72 -11.52
CA SER A 351 -10.74 -27.54 -12.71
C SER A 351 -10.50 -28.90 -12.10
N SER A 352 -11.58 -29.63 -11.88
CA SER A 352 -11.47 -31.04 -11.59
C SER A 352 -10.57 -31.64 -12.67
N THR A 353 -9.83 -32.69 -12.32
CA THR A 353 -9.07 -33.46 -13.33
C THR A 353 -9.96 -33.91 -14.50
N LEU A 354 -11.28 -33.95 -14.31
CA LEU A 354 -12.28 -34.12 -15.37
C LEU A 354 -12.31 -32.95 -16.37
N GLY A 355 -12.19 -31.71 -15.92
CA GLY A 355 -12.20 -30.50 -16.76
C GLY A 355 -11.04 -30.40 -17.76
N GLU A 356 -9.87 -30.96 -17.41
CA GLU A 356 -8.70 -31.06 -18.29
C GLU A 356 -8.97 -32.02 -19.47
N ASN A 357 -9.80 -33.03 -19.22
CA ASN A 357 -10.17 -34.08 -20.17
C ASN A 357 -11.38 -33.70 -21.05
N ILE A 358 -11.93 -32.50 -20.90
CA ILE A 358 -13.02 -32.00 -21.75
C ILE A 358 -12.46 -31.02 -22.77
N ARG A 359 -12.66 -31.25 -24.07
CA ARG A 359 -12.34 -30.30 -25.14
C ARG A 359 -13.61 -29.80 -25.80
N VAL A 360 -13.71 -28.50 -25.99
CA VAL A 360 -14.88 -27.87 -26.63
C VAL A 360 -14.47 -27.30 -27.97
N VAL A 361 -15.21 -27.65 -29.03
CA VAL A 361 -14.99 -27.13 -30.37
C VAL A 361 -15.35 -25.65 -30.40
N ASN A 362 -14.35 -24.81 -30.70
CA ASN A 362 -14.48 -23.36 -30.78
C ASN A 362 -13.55 -22.87 -31.90
N PRO A 363 -13.99 -22.06 -32.88
CA PRO A 363 -15.30 -21.40 -33.00
C PRO A 363 -16.47 -22.33 -33.32
N LEU A 364 -17.66 -21.94 -32.84
CA LEU A 364 -18.93 -22.62 -33.10
C LEU A 364 -19.46 -22.26 -34.49
N LYS A 365 -19.94 -23.28 -35.22
CA LYS A 365 -20.82 -23.11 -36.39
C LYS A 365 -22.23 -23.53 -35.96
N ASP A 366 -22.85 -24.49 -36.62
CA ASP A 366 -24.24 -24.87 -36.32
C ASP A 366 -24.35 -25.81 -35.13
N PHE A 367 -23.24 -26.37 -34.67
CA PHE A 367 -23.19 -27.33 -33.58
C PHE A 367 -22.14 -26.97 -32.54
N LEU A 368 -22.49 -27.16 -31.27
CA LEU A 368 -21.57 -27.22 -30.14
C LEU A 368 -21.09 -28.67 -29.99
N GLY A 369 -19.80 -28.88 -30.24
CA GLY A 369 -19.12 -30.16 -30.04
C GLY A 369 -18.34 -30.16 -28.73
N ILE A 370 -18.58 -31.14 -27.87
CA ILE A 370 -17.84 -31.35 -26.62
C ILE A 370 -17.27 -32.77 -26.66
N ILE A 371 -15.95 -32.89 -26.60
CA ILE A 371 -15.20 -34.14 -26.57
C ILE A 371 -14.77 -34.38 -25.12
N LYS A 372 -14.95 -35.61 -24.64
CA LYS A 372 -14.59 -36.07 -23.30
C LYS A 372 -13.60 -37.22 -23.42
N GLU A 373 -12.41 -37.06 -22.84
CA GLU A 373 -11.31 -38.03 -22.90
C GLU A 373 -11.18 -38.76 -21.55
N GLY A 374 -11.65 -40.01 -21.43
CA GLY A 374 -11.50 -40.79 -20.19
C GLY A 374 -12.74 -41.60 -19.80
N LYS A 375 -12.71 -42.26 -18.62
CA LYS A 375 -13.75 -43.21 -18.18
C LYS A 375 -14.64 -42.74 -17.01
N ASN A 376 -14.56 -41.48 -16.60
CA ASN A 376 -15.18 -40.99 -15.36
C ASN A 376 -16.32 -39.97 -15.59
N PHE A 377 -16.91 -39.90 -16.79
CA PHE A 377 -18.04 -39.02 -17.09
C PHE A 377 -19.34 -39.82 -17.01
N GLU A 378 -20.37 -39.26 -16.36
CA GLU A 378 -21.66 -39.93 -16.20
C GLU A 378 -22.80 -39.11 -16.82
N SER A 379 -23.06 -37.93 -16.27
CA SER A 379 -24.12 -37.03 -16.72
C SER A 379 -23.65 -35.59 -16.65
N SER A 380 -23.56 -34.95 -17.81
CA SER A 380 -23.26 -33.53 -17.90
C SER A 380 -24.52 -32.68 -17.88
N LEU A 381 -24.52 -31.63 -17.06
CA LEU A 381 -25.36 -30.46 -17.30
C LEU A 381 -24.57 -29.42 -18.09
N ILE A 382 -25.05 -29.08 -19.27
CA ILE A 382 -24.45 -28.11 -20.18
C ILE A 382 -25.32 -26.86 -20.20
N GLN A 383 -24.75 -25.71 -19.86
CA GLN A 383 -25.43 -24.42 -19.88
C GLN A 383 -24.68 -23.43 -20.76
N LEU A 384 -25.41 -22.72 -21.63
CA LEU A 384 -24.87 -21.66 -22.46
C LEU A 384 -25.51 -20.33 -22.10
N PHE A 385 -24.69 -19.31 -21.92
CA PHE A 385 -25.09 -17.97 -21.51
C PHE A 385 -24.71 -16.93 -22.57
N ASP A 386 -25.52 -15.88 -22.69
CA ASP A 386 -25.08 -14.65 -23.36
C ASP A 386 -24.09 -13.86 -22.48
N MET A 387 -23.49 -12.81 -23.04
CA MET A 387 -22.54 -11.95 -22.31
C MET A 387 -23.18 -11.12 -21.18
N ASN A 388 -24.52 -11.07 -21.12
CA ASN A 388 -25.26 -10.42 -20.03
C ASN A 388 -25.66 -11.43 -18.94
N GLY A 389 -25.23 -12.69 -19.03
CA GLY A 389 -25.50 -13.74 -18.05
C GLY A 389 -26.87 -14.41 -18.18
N ARG A 390 -27.62 -14.19 -19.28
CA ARG A 390 -28.89 -14.88 -19.51
C ARG A 390 -28.63 -16.30 -20.02
N VAL A 391 -29.28 -17.29 -19.43
CA VAL A 391 -29.24 -18.69 -19.92
C VAL A 391 -29.98 -18.76 -21.25
N LEU A 392 -29.28 -19.16 -22.31
CA LEU A 392 -29.82 -19.36 -23.65
C LEU A 392 -30.19 -20.82 -23.92
N MET A 393 -29.45 -21.74 -23.30
CA MET A 393 -29.63 -23.17 -23.46
C MET A 393 -29.18 -23.89 -22.20
N GLU A 394 -29.93 -24.93 -21.84
CA GLU A 394 -29.59 -25.89 -20.81
C GLU A 394 -29.90 -27.30 -21.34
N SER A 395 -28.95 -28.21 -21.21
CA SER A 395 -29.07 -29.58 -21.71
C SER A 395 -28.39 -30.57 -20.76
N ILE A 396 -29.13 -31.59 -20.35
CA ILE A 396 -28.58 -32.74 -19.63
C ILE A 396 -28.20 -33.81 -20.65
N ASN A 397 -26.96 -34.29 -20.61
CA ASN A 397 -26.45 -35.25 -21.56
C ASN A 397 -25.61 -36.34 -20.89
N ASN A 398 -25.97 -37.60 -21.14
CA ASN A 398 -25.34 -38.79 -20.54
C ASN A 398 -24.28 -39.43 -21.45
N GLN A 399 -23.90 -38.78 -22.55
CA GLN A 399 -22.82 -39.27 -23.41
C GLN A 399 -21.46 -39.06 -22.73
N THR A 400 -20.66 -40.12 -22.74
CA THR A 400 -19.40 -40.19 -21.99
C THR A 400 -18.18 -39.82 -22.83
N SER A 401 -18.30 -39.74 -24.17
CA SER A 401 -17.18 -39.51 -25.09
C SER A 401 -17.35 -38.29 -25.99
N PHE A 402 -18.52 -38.12 -26.61
CA PHE A 402 -18.78 -37.00 -27.51
C PHE A 402 -20.22 -36.52 -27.39
N ILE A 403 -20.39 -35.21 -27.24
CA ILE A 403 -21.68 -34.54 -27.18
C ILE A 403 -21.76 -33.56 -28.35
N ARG A 404 -22.92 -33.58 -29.02
CA ARG A 404 -23.24 -32.65 -30.10
C ARG A 404 -24.60 -32.01 -29.85
N ILE A 405 -24.64 -30.69 -29.75
CA ILE A 405 -25.86 -29.91 -29.54
C ILE A 405 -26.04 -28.95 -30.71
N ASP A 406 -27.24 -28.90 -31.29
CA ASP A 406 -27.61 -27.92 -32.32
C ASP A 406 -27.73 -26.53 -31.69
N VAL A 407 -26.97 -25.59 -32.23
CA VAL A 407 -26.92 -24.17 -31.82
C VAL A 407 -27.06 -23.25 -33.03
N SER A 408 -27.63 -23.74 -34.13
CA SER A 408 -27.83 -23.00 -35.39
C SER A 408 -28.72 -21.75 -35.21
N ASN A 409 -29.59 -21.76 -34.21
CA ASN A 409 -30.45 -20.65 -33.83
C ASN A 409 -29.71 -19.51 -33.09
N LEU A 410 -28.45 -19.69 -32.69
CA LEU A 410 -27.66 -18.65 -32.04
C LEU A 410 -27.15 -17.63 -33.07
N LYS A 411 -27.23 -16.35 -32.69
CA LYS A 411 -26.65 -15.25 -33.47
C LYS A 411 -25.11 -15.32 -33.42
N ARG A 412 -24.44 -14.71 -34.39
CA ARG A 412 -22.99 -14.52 -34.32
C ARG A 412 -22.63 -13.67 -33.10
N GLY A 413 -21.60 -14.06 -32.35
CA GLY A 413 -21.24 -13.37 -31.11
C GLY A 413 -20.43 -14.22 -30.13
N ALA A 414 -20.19 -13.67 -28.95
CA ALA A 414 -19.52 -14.36 -27.84
C ALA A 414 -20.55 -14.94 -26.85
N TYR A 415 -20.23 -16.11 -26.32
CA TYR A 415 -21.06 -16.86 -25.37
C TYR A 415 -20.19 -17.45 -24.26
N ILE A 416 -20.79 -17.75 -23.11
CA ILE A 416 -20.13 -18.47 -22.02
C ILE A 416 -20.76 -19.85 -21.88
N LEU A 417 -19.94 -20.90 -21.97
CA LEU A 417 -20.33 -22.27 -21.70
C LEU A 417 -19.95 -22.65 -20.27
N LYS A 418 -20.86 -23.31 -19.56
CA LYS A 418 -20.59 -24.03 -18.31
C LYS A 418 -20.96 -25.50 -18.48
N ILE A 419 -20.09 -26.38 -18.00
CA ILE A 419 -20.32 -27.83 -17.98
C ILE A 419 -20.17 -28.30 -16.53
N TYR A 420 -21.19 -28.98 -16.03
CA TYR A 420 -21.18 -29.64 -14.74
C TYR A 420 -21.23 -31.15 -14.93
N GLU A 421 -20.55 -31.92 -14.09
CA GLU A 421 -20.75 -33.38 -13.95
C GLU A 421 -21.38 -33.63 -12.59
N GLY A 422 -22.59 -34.19 -12.57
CA GLY A 422 -23.40 -34.25 -11.35
C GLY A 422 -23.68 -32.85 -10.77
N LYS A 423 -23.13 -32.54 -9.59
CA LYS A 423 -23.24 -31.21 -8.94
C LYS A 423 -21.98 -30.36 -9.08
N GLU A 424 -20.91 -30.90 -9.67
CA GLU A 424 -19.61 -30.25 -9.73
C GLU A 424 -19.46 -29.48 -11.04
N LEU A 425 -19.08 -28.21 -10.98
CA LEU A 425 -18.72 -27.44 -12.16
C LEU A 425 -17.32 -27.87 -12.63
N VAL A 426 -17.25 -28.50 -13.80
CA VAL A 426 -15.99 -29.07 -14.31
C VAL A 426 -15.34 -28.20 -15.39
N LYS A 427 -16.10 -27.35 -16.09
CA LYS A 427 -15.54 -26.45 -17.12
C LYS A 427 -16.34 -25.17 -17.31
N ILE A 428 -15.63 -24.05 -17.45
CA ILE A 428 -16.16 -22.78 -17.99
C ILE A 428 -15.32 -22.40 -19.20
N GLN A 429 -15.96 -22.03 -20.31
CA GLN A 429 -15.24 -21.62 -21.52
C GLN A 429 -15.98 -20.53 -22.30
N LYS A 430 -15.25 -19.51 -22.74
CA LYS A 430 -15.77 -18.53 -23.72
C LYS A 430 -15.80 -19.15 -25.12
N LEU A 431 -16.94 -19.05 -25.79
CA LEU A 431 -17.16 -19.54 -27.14
C LEU A 431 -17.44 -18.38 -28.10
N ILE A 432 -17.02 -18.55 -29.35
CA ILE A 432 -17.24 -17.59 -30.44
C ILE A 432 -18.09 -18.28 -31.51
N LYS A 433 -19.28 -17.76 -31.79
CA LYS A 433 -20.14 -18.20 -32.90
C LYS A 433 -19.82 -17.37 -34.14
N ILE A 434 -19.41 -18.08 -35.20
CA ILE A 434 -19.15 -17.51 -36.54
C ILE A 434 -20.25 -17.88 -37.54
#